data_AF-A0A6J4XT19-F1
#
_entry.id   AF-A0A6J4XT19-F1
#
_cell.length_a   1.000
_cell.length_b   1.000
_cell.length_c   1.000
_cell.angle_alpha   90.00
_cell.angle_beta   90.00
_cell.angle_gamma   90.00
#
_symmetry.space_group_name_H-M   'P 1'
#
loop_
_entity.id
_entity.type
_entity.pdbx_description
1 polymer ?
#
loop_
_entity_poly.entity_id
_entity_poly.type
_entity_poly.pdbx_seq_one_letter_code
_entity_poly.pdbx_strand_id
1 'polypeptide(L)'
;MRFLLYNIRYAAGIGRQFHLPVPYSGYFKRTNGNLKNILDFIKSVNPDIIGFIEVDSGSFRSQKNNQAEGIAWELQLDHIYQSKYPARSMAQKLPLLKKQGNAILTNQQIMNQKFHYFRHGVKRLIIELELADLSIFLVHLSIKFRHRHYQLRDLYGMVKDIEKPYIIAGDFNVLWGDRELQLFIAATGLKNANSHGQPSHPSRSPRRQLDYIFHSPQIQITDFEIPKVKFSDHTPLVCEFDIAA
;
A
#
# COMPACT_ATOMS: atom_id res chain seq x y z
N MET A 1 -1.48 14.41 -12.08
CA MET A 1 -2.16 13.72 -10.96
C MET A 1 -1.19 13.49 -9.82
N ARG A 2 -1.68 13.45 -8.58
CA ARG A 2 -0.89 13.19 -7.37
C ARG A 2 -1.31 11.87 -6.71
N PHE A 3 -0.39 10.92 -6.61
CA PHE A 3 -0.59 9.63 -5.96
C PHE A 3 0.19 9.52 -4.64
N LEU A 4 -0.52 9.19 -3.56
CA LEU A 4 0.03 8.93 -2.23
C LEU A 4 0.01 7.43 -1.93
N LEU A 5 1.17 6.81 -1.75
CA LEU A 5 1.30 5.46 -1.22
C LEU A 5 1.67 5.50 0.26
N TYR A 6 0.90 4.85 1.13
CA TYR A 6 1.21 4.83 2.56
C TYR A 6 0.84 3.52 3.25
N ASN A 7 1.84 2.81 3.76
CA ASN A 7 1.64 1.77 4.75
C ASN A 7 1.42 2.41 6.14
N ILE A 8 0.18 2.42 6.61
CA ILE A 8 -0.20 3.11 7.85
C ILE A 8 -0.09 2.24 9.10
N ARG A 9 0.24 0.95 8.95
CA ARG A 9 0.35 -0.03 10.04
C ARG A 9 -0.83 0.07 11.02
N TYR A 10 -2.04 0.06 10.49
CA TYR A 10 -3.31 0.12 11.23
C TYR A 10 -3.45 1.40 12.07
N ALA A 11 -2.74 2.48 11.72
CA ALA A 11 -2.59 3.71 12.51
C ALA A 11 -2.13 3.47 13.96
N ALA A 12 -1.35 2.41 14.19
CA ALA A 12 -0.98 1.98 15.54
C ALA A 12 0.20 2.78 16.15
N GLY A 13 0.86 3.64 15.37
CA GLY A 13 2.01 4.44 15.81
C GLY A 13 3.34 3.68 15.86
N ILE A 14 4.37 4.32 16.42
CA ILE A 14 5.75 3.81 16.50
C ILE A 14 6.22 3.68 17.96
N GLY A 15 6.96 2.61 18.32
CA GLY A 15 7.77 2.55 19.56
C GLY A 15 7.75 1.23 20.34
N ARG A 16 8.74 1.00 21.22
CA ARG A 16 8.88 -0.24 22.06
C ARG A 16 7.71 -0.47 23.03
N GLN A 17 7.00 0.59 23.44
CA GLN A 17 5.76 0.49 24.22
C GLN A 17 4.63 -0.22 23.47
N PHE A 18 4.76 -0.45 22.16
CA PHE A 18 3.87 -1.28 21.36
C PHE A 18 3.98 -2.79 21.68
N HIS A 19 4.99 -3.25 22.41
CA HIS A 19 5.10 -4.66 22.81
C HIS A 19 5.14 -4.82 24.33
N LEU A 20 4.72 -3.78 25.06
CA LEU A 20 4.66 -3.81 26.51
C LEU A 20 3.21 -3.92 27.00
N PRO A 21 2.93 -4.81 27.98
CA PRO A 21 3.90 -5.61 28.75
C PRO A 21 4.32 -6.94 28.10
N VAL A 22 3.61 -7.42 27.06
CA VAL A 22 3.87 -8.72 26.40
C VAL A 22 4.12 -8.50 24.89
N PRO A 23 5.02 -9.26 24.23
CA PRO A 23 5.13 -9.26 22.77
C PRO A 23 3.76 -9.32 22.11
N TYR A 24 3.55 -8.53 21.06
CA TYR A 24 2.24 -8.35 20.39
C TYR A 24 1.11 -7.65 21.19
N SER A 25 1.33 -7.17 22.42
CA SER A 25 0.30 -6.43 23.21
C SER A 25 -0.19 -5.12 22.57
N GLY A 26 0.65 -4.47 21.75
CA GLY A 26 0.26 -3.28 20.98
C GLY A 26 -0.81 -3.57 19.95
N TYR A 27 -0.97 -4.83 19.51
CA TYR A 27 -2.09 -5.31 18.70
C TYR A 27 -3.45 -5.25 19.44
N PHE A 28 -3.47 -4.81 20.70
CA PHE A 28 -4.69 -4.60 21.50
C PHE A 28 -4.87 -3.15 21.98
N LYS A 29 -3.93 -2.24 21.72
CA LYS A 29 -4.06 -0.82 22.11
C LYS A 29 -5.03 -0.08 21.18
N ARG A 30 -5.81 0.85 21.75
CA ARG A 30 -6.72 1.77 21.02
C ARG A 30 -5.92 2.56 19.97
N THR A 31 -6.56 2.89 18.84
CA THR A 31 -6.00 3.80 17.82
C THR A 31 -5.88 5.21 18.40
N ASN A 32 -4.79 5.44 19.13
CA ASN A 32 -4.45 6.70 19.77
C ASN A 32 -4.12 7.74 18.71
N GLY A 33 -4.97 8.74 18.43
CA GLY A 33 -4.66 10.02 17.75
C GLY A 33 -4.00 10.03 16.36
N ASN A 34 -3.32 8.96 15.95
CA ASN A 34 -2.48 8.84 14.77
C ASN A 34 -3.33 8.79 13.52
N LEU A 35 -4.55 8.25 13.57
CA LEU A 35 -5.46 8.30 12.42
C LEU A 35 -5.79 9.75 12.07
N LYS A 36 -6.00 10.61 13.08
CA LYS A 36 -6.19 12.06 12.87
C LYS A 36 -4.93 12.70 12.30
N ASN A 37 -3.75 12.40 12.86
CA ASN A 37 -2.49 12.93 12.31
C ASN A 37 -2.23 12.49 10.86
N ILE A 38 -2.58 11.23 10.51
CA ILE A 38 -2.51 10.70 9.16
C ILE A 38 -3.48 11.45 8.25
N LEU A 39 -4.73 11.64 8.70
CA LEU A 39 -5.74 12.41 7.97
C LEU A 39 -5.30 13.86 7.74
N ASP A 40 -4.83 14.57 8.77
CA ASP A 40 -4.36 15.95 8.67
C ASP A 40 -3.15 16.05 7.71
N PHE A 41 -2.26 15.07 7.73
CA PHE A 41 -1.18 14.97 6.75
C PHE A 41 -1.70 14.75 5.33
N ILE A 42 -2.65 13.83 5.12
CA ILE A 42 -3.23 13.60 3.79
C ILE A 42 -3.92 14.86 3.28
N LYS A 43 -4.64 15.60 4.14
CA LYS A 43 -5.23 16.91 3.80
C LYS A 43 -4.17 17.90 3.34
N SER A 44 -3.00 17.90 3.98
CA SER A 44 -1.89 18.78 3.57
C SER A 44 -1.26 18.38 2.22
N VAL A 45 -1.27 17.08 1.89
CA VAL A 45 -0.78 16.55 0.61
C VAL A 45 -1.81 16.70 -0.50
N ASN A 46 -3.11 16.70 -0.18
CA ASN A 46 -4.22 16.77 -1.14
C ASN A 46 -4.04 15.86 -2.39
N PRO A 47 -3.92 14.53 -2.22
CA PRO A 47 -3.70 13.60 -3.32
C PRO A 47 -5.00 13.29 -4.09
N ASP A 48 -4.86 13.04 -5.40
CA ASP A 48 -5.96 12.54 -6.24
C ASP A 48 -6.26 11.07 -5.95
N ILE A 49 -5.21 10.30 -5.68
CA ILE A 49 -5.29 8.85 -5.46
C ILE A 49 -4.45 8.48 -4.24
N ILE A 50 -5.00 7.62 -3.38
CA ILE A 50 -4.33 7.14 -2.16
C ILE A 50 -4.32 5.62 -2.14
N GLY A 51 -3.14 5.01 -2.11
CA GLY A 51 -2.94 3.59 -1.86
C GLY A 51 -2.57 3.34 -0.40
N PHE A 52 -3.47 2.73 0.37
CA PHE A 52 -3.20 2.36 1.76
C PHE A 52 -2.88 0.88 1.93
N ILE A 53 -1.83 0.62 2.70
CA ILE A 53 -1.42 -0.71 3.12
C ILE A 53 -1.60 -0.84 4.63
N GLU A 54 -2.03 -2.01 5.07
CA GLU A 54 -2.26 -2.31 6.50
C GLU A 54 -3.31 -1.40 7.12
N VAL A 55 -4.49 -1.31 6.50
CA VAL A 55 -5.66 -0.64 7.09
C VAL A 55 -6.45 -1.61 7.98
N ASP A 56 -7.05 -1.09 9.05
CA ASP A 56 -7.96 -1.84 9.93
C ASP A 56 -9.43 -1.54 9.58
N SER A 57 -10.20 -2.59 9.23
CA SER A 57 -11.62 -2.50 8.84
C SER A 57 -12.57 -2.89 9.96
N GLY A 58 -12.35 -2.38 11.17
CA GLY A 58 -13.33 -2.53 12.23
C GLY A 58 -12.93 -3.47 13.37
N SER A 59 -11.65 -3.75 13.65
CA SER A 59 -11.31 -4.58 14.83
C SER A 59 -11.86 -3.94 16.11
N PHE A 60 -11.84 -4.66 17.24
CA PHE A 60 -12.27 -4.09 18.54
C PHE A 60 -11.61 -2.73 18.85
N ARG A 61 -10.55 -2.38 18.10
CA ARG A 61 -9.70 -1.20 18.19
C ARG A 61 -10.25 0.02 17.47
N SER A 62 -11.07 -0.13 16.42
CA SER A 62 -11.64 1.00 15.65
C SER A 62 -13.14 1.22 15.87
N GLN A 63 -13.71 0.69 16.96
CA GLN A 63 -15.16 0.81 17.27
C GLN A 63 -16.10 0.28 16.18
N LYS A 64 -15.63 -0.66 15.33
CA LYS A 64 -16.30 -1.12 14.09
C LYS A 64 -16.20 -0.18 12.88
N ASN A 65 -15.49 0.94 12.97
CA ASN A 65 -15.30 1.85 11.84
C ASN A 65 -14.09 1.42 10.99
N ASN A 66 -14.26 1.38 9.68
CA ASN A 66 -13.18 1.11 8.74
C ASN A 66 -12.32 2.37 8.58
N GLN A 67 -11.00 2.26 8.83
CA GLN A 67 -10.09 3.41 8.78
C GLN A 67 -10.07 4.06 7.40
N ALA A 68 -10.09 3.25 6.34
CA ALA A 68 -10.10 3.75 4.98
C ALA A 68 -11.41 4.47 4.66
N GLU A 69 -12.54 3.90 5.08
CA GLU A 69 -13.87 4.50 4.91
C GLU A 69 -14.01 5.83 5.66
N GLY A 70 -13.51 5.91 6.90
CA GLY A 70 -13.54 7.15 7.67
C GLY A 70 -12.70 8.27 7.05
N ILE A 71 -11.53 7.94 6.49
CA ILE A 71 -10.71 8.91 5.75
C ILE A 71 -11.42 9.30 4.43
N ALA A 72 -11.97 8.34 3.70
CA ALA A 72 -12.68 8.59 2.46
C ALA A 72 -13.88 9.51 2.66
N TRP A 73 -14.69 9.28 3.68
CA TRP A 73 -15.82 10.12 4.04
C TRP A 73 -15.40 11.57 4.33
N GLU A 74 -14.37 11.75 5.16
CA GLU A 74 -13.88 13.08 5.55
C GLU A 74 -13.26 13.85 4.37
N LEU A 75 -12.63 13.14 3.43
CA LEU A 75 -12.02 13.72 2.24
C LEU A 75 -12.97 13.77 1.03
N GLN A 76 -14.20 13.26 1.17
CA GLN A 76 -15.18 13.12 0.09
C GLN A 76 -14.63 12.36 -1.13
N LEU A 77 -13.89 11.27 -0.87
CA LEU A 77 -13.31 10.40 -1.89
C LEU A 77 -14.12 9.10 -2.03
N ASP A 78 -14.13 8.56 -3.24
CA ASP A 78 -14.53 7.18 -3.47
C ASP A 78 -13.48 6.23 -2.86
N HIS A 79 -13.91 5.05 -2.43
CA HIS A 79 -13.01 4.09 -1.80
C HIS A 79 -13.30 2.64 -2.15
N ILE A 80 -12.22 1.87 -2.22
CA ILE A 80 -12.22 0.42 -2.38
C ILE A 80 -11.44 -0.15 -1.21
N TYR A 81 -12.02 -1.16 -0.55
CA TYR A 81 -11.37 -1.87 0.53
C TYR A 81 -11.49 -3.37 0.32
N GLN A 82 -10.38 -4.09 0.55
CA GLN A 82 -10.40 -5.54 0.57
C GLN A 82 -9.58 -6.11 1.73
N SER A 83 -10.20 -7.04 2.46
CA SER A 83 -9.55 -7.78 3.54
C SER A 83 -8.59 -8.84 2.99
N LYS A 84 -7.48 -9.09 3.69
CA LYS A 84 -6.40 -10.01 3.28
C LYS A 84 -6.81 -11.49 3.16
N TYR A 85 -8.01 -11.89 3.61
CA TYR A 85 -8.48 -13.29 3.57
C TYR A 85 -9.83 -13.44 2.84
N PRO A 86 -9.96 -14.33 1.83
CA PRO A 86 -11.22 -14.57 1.14
C PRO A 86 -12.29 -15.19 2.07
N ALA A 87 -13.57 -14.91 1.75
CA ALA A 87 -14.79 -15.28 2.49
C ALA A 87 -14.89 -16.75 2.99
N ARG A 88 -14.12 -17.68 2.40
CA ARG A 88 -14.23 -19.13 2.64
C ARG A 88 -13.11 -19.73 3.50
N SER A 89 -12.19 -18.95 4.05
CA SER A 89 -11.11 -19.49 4.88
C SER A 89 -11.53 -19.73 6.34
N MET A 90 -11.25 -20.91 6.88
CA MET A 90 -11.45 -21.24 8.31
C MET A 90 -10.71 -20.29 9.27
N ALA A 91 -9.69 -19.56 8.79
CA ALA A 91 -9.01 -18.49 9.53
C ALA A 91 -9.92 -17.31 9.91
N GLN A 92 -11.10 -17.17 9.26
CA GLN A 92 -12.11 -16.17 9.63
C GLN A 92 -12.78 -16.42 10.99
N LYS A 93 -12.56 -17.59 11.60
CA LYS A 93 -13.06 -17.88 12.95
C LYS A 93 -12.23 -17.19 14.05
N LEU A 94 -11.04 -16.64 13.76
CA LEU A 94 -10.26 -15.87 14.73
C LEU A 94 -10.63 -14.37 14.70
N PRO A 95 -11.04 -13.77 15.83
CA PRO A 95 -11.54 -12.40 15.88
C PRO A 95 -10.51 -11.30 15.56
N LEU A 96 -9.20 -11.59 15.66
CA LEU A 96 -8.12 -10.61 15.47
C LEU A 96 -7.51 -10.58 14.06
N LEU A 97 -7.69 -11.63 13.27
CA LEU A 97 -7.14 -11.75 11.90
C LEU A 97 -8.11 -11.26 10.82
N LYS A 98 -9.32 -10.86 11.23
CA LYS A 98 -10.49 -10.68 10.36
C LYS A 98 -10.50 -9.36 9.57
N LYS A 99 -9.64 -8.39 9.90
CA LYS A 99 -9.88 -6.97 9.57
C LYS A 99 -8.66 -6.18 9.11
N GLN A 100 -7.62 -6.88 8.68
CA GLN A 100 -6.45 -6.26 8.07
C GLN A 100 -6.60 -6.32 6.56
N GLY A 101 -6.51 -5.16 5.91
CA GLY A 101 -6.67 -5.06 4.47
C GLY A 101 -5.72 -4.05 3.85
N ASN A 102 -5.96 -3.83 2.58
CA ASN A 102 -5.43 -2.70 1.82
C ASN A 102 -6.64 -1.92 1.27
N ALA A 103 -6.43 -0.66 0.94
CA ALA A 103 -7.48 0.18 0.35
C ALA A 103 -6.91 1.11 -0.71
N ILE A 104 -7.75 1.48 -1.67
CA ILE A 104 -7.48 2.59 -2.58
C ILE A 104 -8.60 3.62 -2.42
N LEU A 105 -8.24 4.89 -2.27
CA LEU A 105 -9.18 6.01 -2.26
C LEU A 105 -8.87 6.92 -3.45
N THR A 106 -9.87 7.54 -4.06
CA THR A 106 -9.66 8.38 -5.24
C THR A 106 -10.77 9.42 -5.40
N ASN A 107 -10.43 10.58 -5.98
CA ASN A 107 -11.39 11.57 -6.49
C ASN A 107 -11.72 11.34 -7.98
N GLN A 108 -11.08 10.35 -8.61
CA GLN A 108 -11.28 9.97 -10.01
C GLN A 108 -12.38 8.92 -10.16
N GLN A 109 -13.08 8.94 -11.29
CA GLN A 109 -14.12 7.97 -11.60
C GLN A 109 -13.57 6.53 -11.69
N ILE A 110 -14.12 5.64 -10.88
CA ILE A 110 -13.80 4.22 -10.87
C ILE A 110 -14.56 3.53 -12.01
N MET A 111 -13.84 3.00 -12.99
CA MET A 111 -14.41 2.25 -14.11
C MET A 111 -14.61 0.78 -13.76
N ASN A 112 -13.65 0.20 -13.05
CA ASN A 112 -13.70 -1.20 -12.62
C ASN A 112 -12.81 -1.44 -11.40
N GLN A 113 -13.09 -2.51 -10.67
CA GLN A 113 -12.26 -2.99 -9.57
C GLN A 113 -12.16 -4.52 -9.58
N LYS A 114 -10.95 -5.04 -9.40
CA LYS A 114 -10.70 -6.48 -9.28
C LYS A 114 -9.79 -6.79 -8.10
N PHE A 115 -10.01 -7.95 -7.50
CA PHE A 115 -9.18 -8.44 -6.40
C PHE A 115 -8.50 -9.74 -6.80
N HIS A 116 -7.18 -9.71 -6.84
CA HIS A 116 -6.36 -10.89 -7.14
C HIS A 116 -5.68 -11.40 -5.89
N TYR A 117 -5.35 -12.69 -5.91
CA TYR A 117 -4.66 -13.34 -4.80
C TYR A 117 -3.51 -14.17 -5.32
N PHE A 118 -2.29 -13.82 -4.92
CA PHE A 118 -1.11 -14.62 -5.22
C PHE A 118 -1.27 -16.07 -4.74
N ARG A 119 -0.61 -17.01 -5.41
CA ARG A 119 -0.68 -18.43 -5.03
C ARG A 119 0.11 -18.74 -3.76
N HIS A 120 1.15 -17.95 -3.48
CA HIS A 120 2.09 -18.16 -2.38
C HIS A 120 2.14 -16.96 -1.43
N GLY A 121 2.58 -17.21 -0.18
CA GLY A 121 2.73 -16.18 0.84
C GLY A 121 1.48 -15.98 1.71
N VAL A 122 1.64 -15.23 2.81
CA VAL A 122 0.51 -14.80 3.67
C VAL A 122 -0.07 -13.50 3.13
N LYS A 123 0.79 -12.55 2.76
CA LYS A 123 0.42 -11.30 2.10
C LYS A 123 0.18 -11.61 0.61
N ARG A 124 -1.10 -11.79 0.22
CA ARG A 124 -1.49 -12.32 -1.10
C ARG A 124 -2.33 -11.37 -1.94
N LEU A 125 -2.98 -10.40 -1.31
CA LEU A 125 -3.94 -9.52 -1.94
C LEU A 125 -3.25 -8.54 -2.92
N ILE A 126 -3.87 -8.38 -4.08
CA ILE A 126 -3.63 -7.31 -5.03
C ILE A 126 -4.98 -6.65 -5.30
N ILE A 127 -5.03 -5.32 -5.19
CA ILE A 127 -6.19 -4.54 -5.62
C ILE A 127 -5.85 -3.95 -6.98
N GLU A 128 -6.61 -4.30 -8.00
CA GLU A 128 -6.58 -3.66 -9.32
C GLU A 128 -7.74 -2.66 -9.36
N LEU A 129 -7.40 -1.38 -9.53
CA LEU A 129 -8.34 -0.30 -9.76
C LEU A 129 -8.14 0.22 -11.18
N GLU A 130 -9.22 0.20 -11.97
CA GLU A 130 -9.22 0.77 -13.31
C GLU A 130 -9.96 2.12 -13.28
N LEU A 131 -9.24 3.17 -13.66
CA LEU A 131 -9.77 4.52 -13.92
C LEU A 131 -9.92 4.72 -15.42
N ALA A 132 -10.37 5.90 -15.88
CA ALA A 132 -10.54 6.18 -17.31
C ALA A 132 -9.24 5.95 -18.11
N ASP A 133 -8.14 6.56 -17.68
CA ASP A 133 -6.87 6.60 -18.43
C ASP A 133 -5.73 5.82 -17.78
N LEU A 134 -5.97 5.21 -16.61
CA LEU A 134 -4.94 4.59 -15.77
C LEU A 134 -5.45 3.34 -15.06
N SER A 135 -4.60 2.33 -14.92
CA SER A 135 -4.81 1.20 -14.00
C SER A 135 -3.82 1.24 -12.83
N ILE A 136 -4.27 0.87 -11.63
CA ILE A 136 -3.46 0.86 -10.42
C ILE A 136 -3.51 -0.51 -9.77
N PHE A 137 -2.34 -1.10 -9.54
CA PHE A 137 -2.16 -2.36 -8.83
C PHE A 137 -1.53 -2.09 -7.47
N LEU A 138 -2.34 -2.14 -6.42
CA LEU A 138 -1.85 -2.01 -5.05
C LEU A 138 -1.46 -3.39 -4.50
N VAL A 139 -0.17 -3.57 -4.22
CA VAL A 139 0.41 -4.85 -3.77
C VAL A 139 0.96 -4.76 -2.35
N HIS A 140 1.04 -5.93 -1.70
CA HIS A 140 1.75 -6.08 -0.44
C HIS A 140 2.44 -7.44 -0.45
N LEU A 141 3.73 -7.46 -0.76
CA LEU A 141 4.46 -8.69 -1.02
C LEU A 141 4.95 -9.36 0.26
N SER A 142 5.25 -10.65 0.15
CA SER A 142 5.71 -11.50 1.23
C SER A 142 7.06 -11.03 1.78
N ILE A 143 7.22 -11.15 3.10
CA ILE A 143 8.50 -10.97 3.79
C ILE A 143 9.48 -12.11 3.43
N LYS A 144 8.96 -13.33 3.22
CA LYS A 144 9.77 -14.49 2.82
C LYS A 144 10.22 -14.37 1.37
N PHE A 145 11.54 -14.31 1.17
CA PHE A 145 12.22 -14.18 -0.12
C PHE A 145 11.67 -15.11 -1.21
N ARG A 146 11.65 -16.44 -0.98
CA ARG A 146 11.16 -17.41 -1.98
C ARG A 146 9.72 -17.14 -2.41
N HIS A 147 8.83 -16.82 -1.47
CA HIS A 147 7.44 -16.51 -1.80
C HIS A 147 7.33 -15.19 -2.57
N ARG A 148 8.11 -14.17 -2.19
CA ARG A 148 8.15 -12.88 -2.88
C ARG A 148 8.56 -13.05 -4.35
N HIS A 149 9.54 -13.89 -4.66
CA HIS A 149 9.90 -14.17 -6.06
C HIS A 149 8.79 -14.86 -6.85
N TYR A 150 8.05 -15.79 -6.25
CA TYR A 150 6.85 -16.35 -6.91
C TYR A 150 5.78 -15.28 -7.15
N GLN A 151 5.60 -14.36 -6.21
CA GLN A 151 4.66 -13.25 -6.34
C GLN A 151 5.08 -12.27 -7.44
N LEU A 152 6.37 -11.92 -7.54
CA LEU A 152 6.88 -11.07 -8.63
C LEU A 152 6.66 -11.71 -10.01
N ARG A 153 6.86 -13.03 -10.13
CA ARG A 153 6.57 -13.77 -11.36
C ARG A 153 5.06 -13.77 -11.68
N ASP A 154 4.23 -14.05 -10.69
CA ASP A 154 2.78 -14.04 -10.85
C ASP A 154 2.30 -12.63 -11.27
N LEU A 155 2.87 -11.58 -10.67
CA LEU A 155 2.58 -10.18 -10.98
C LEU A 155 2.99 -9.81 -12.41
N TYR A 156 4.18 -10.23 -12.86
CA TYR A 156 4.60 -10.07 -14.26
C TYR A 156 3.57 -10.69 -15.22
N GLY A 157 3.11 -11.90 -14.92
CA GLY A 157 2.09 -12.58 -15.74
C GLY A 157 0.75 -11.83 -15.80
N MET A 158 0.41 -11.02 -14.80
CA MET A 158 -0.80 -10.19 -14.79
C MET A 158 -0.64 -8.92 -15.63
N VAL A 159 0.54 -8.32 -15.65
CA VAL A 159 0.74 -6.99 -16.25
C VAL A 159 1.40 -6.99 -17.62
N LYS A 160 1.97 -8.12 -18.06
CA LYS A 160 2.71 -8.23 -19.33
C LYS A 160 1.88 -7.89 -20.58
N ASP A 161 0.56 -8.07 -20.53
CA ASP A 161 -0.34 -7.85 -21.68
C ASP A 161 -1.21 -6.59 -21.49
N ILE A 162 -0.89 -5.73 -20.51
CA ILE A 162 -1.63 -4.50 -20.26
C ILE A 162 -1.11 -3.40 -21.16
N GLU A 163 -1.98 -2.89 -22.03
CA GLU A 163 -1.66 -1.76 -22.93
C GLU A 163 -1.94 -0.40 -22.30
N LYS A 164 -2.99 -0.32 -21.47
CA LYS A 164 -3.37 0.90 -20.74
C LYS A 164 -2.25 1.35 -19.80
N PRO A 165 -1.95 2.66 -19.67
CA PRO A 165 -1.00 3.14 -18.67
C PRO A 165 -1.31 2.56 -17.29
N TYR A 166 -0.27 2.15 -16.55
CA TYR A 166 -0.48 1.53 -15.24
C TYR A 166 0.62 1.80 -14.22
N ILE A 167 0.20 1.82 -12.95
CA ILE A 167 1.08 1.92 -11.77
C ILE A 167 0.99 0.62 -10.97
N ILE A 168 2.13 0.10 -10.54
CA ILE A 168 2.22 -0.93 -9.51
C ILE A 168 2.84 -0.29 -8.28
N ALA A 169 2.08 -0.23 -7.19
CA ALA A 169 2.51 0.43 -5.97
C ALA A 169 2.30 -0.46 -4.76
N GLY A 170 3.19 -0.40 -3.79
CA GLY A 170 3.04 -1.26 -2.61
C GLY A 170 4.25 -1.34 -1.71
N ASP A 171 4.10 -2.11 -0.63
CA ASP A 171 5.20 -2.60 0.20
C ASP A 171 5.68 -3.92 -0.41
N PHE A 172 6.82 -3.85 -1.11
CA PHE A 172 7.44 -4.99 -1.76
C PHE A 172 8.23 -5.85 -0.78
N ASN A 173 8.47 -5.40 0.46
CA ASN A 173 9.26 -6.12 1.45
C ASN A 173 10.62 -6.60 0.92
N VAL A 174 11.28 -5.81 0.07
CA VAL A 174 12.59 -6.12 -0.50
C VAL A 174 13.67 -5.92 0.57
N LEU A 175 14.21 -7.03 1.09
CA LEU A 175 15.13 -6.98 2.24
C LEU A 175 16.60 -7.01 1.82
N TRP A 176 16.88 -7.41 0.58
CA TRP A 176 18.22 -7.56 0.00
C TRP A 176 18.52 -6.51 -1.10
N GLY A 177 17.72 -5.44 -1.13
CA GLY A 177 17.87 -4.31 -2.06
C GLY A 177 17.41 -4.62 -3.48
N ASP A 178 17.64 -3.67 -4.38
CA ASP A 178 17.05 -3.65 -5.73
C ASP A 178 17.42 -4.83 -6.63
N ARG A 179 18.47 -5.58 -6.27
CA ARG A 179 18.84 -6.83 -6.96
C ARG A 179 17.69 -7.84 -6.99
N GLU A 180 16.83 -7.84 -5.97
CA GLU A 180 15.64 -8.70 -5.96
C GLU A 180 14.63 -8.34 -7.06
N LEU A 181 14.59 -7.07 -7.46
CA LEU A 181 13.61 -6.52 -8.41
C LEU A 181 14.16 -6.41 -9.83
N GLN A 182 15.48 -6.51 -10.02
CA GLN A 182 16.14 -6.29 -11.31
C GLN A 182 15.51 -7.10 -12.46
N LEU A 183 15.26 -8.40 -12.26
CA LEU A 183 14.65 -9.25 -13.29
C LEU A 183 13.18 -8.90 -13.54
N PHE A 184 12.44 -8.51 -12.50
CA PHE A 184 11.05 -8.10 -12.63
C PHE A 184 10.94 -6.79 -13.43
N ILE A 185 11.78 -5.81 -13.11
CA ILE A 185 11.87 -4.53 -13.81
C ILE A 185 12.28 -4.75 -15.26
N ALA A 186 13.32 -5.55 -15.51
CA ALA A 186 13.78 -5.85 -16.88
C ALA A 186 12.72 -6.55 -17.72
N ALA A 187 11.95 -7.49 -17.14
CA ALA A 187 10.90 -8.20 -17.85
C ALA A 187 9.66 -7.34 -18.13
N THR A 188 9.32 -6.41 -17.24
CA THR A 188 8.13 -5.56 -17.36
C THR A 188 8.38 -4.25 -18.11
N GLY A 189 9.64 -3.80 -18.18
CA GLY A 189 9.98 -2.46 -18.69
C GLY A 189 9.52 -1.31 -17.78
N LEU A 190 9.08 -1.62 -16.55
CA LEU A 190 8.62 -0.62 -15.59
C LEU A 190 9.75 0.31 -15.14
N LYS A 191 9.39 1.54 -14.83
CA LYS A 191 10.30 2.54 -14.25
C LYS A 191 9.95 2.77 -12.78
N ASN A 192 10.96 3.05 -11.96
CA ASN A 192 10.79 3.39 -10.55
C ASN A 192 10.62 4.91 -10.42
N ALA A 193 9.53 5.38 -9.81
CA ALA A 193 9.34 6.80 -9.53
C ALA A 193 10.42 7.35 -8.58
N ASN A 194 10.90 6.51 -7.67
CA ASN A 194 12.04 6.81 -6.80
C ASN A 194 13.37 6.49 -7.51
N SER A 195 13.79 7.34 -8.44
CA SER A 195 14.99 7.15 -9.27
C SER A 195 16.29 7.06 -8.46
N HIS A 196 16.33 7.65 -7.26
CA HIS A 196 17.50 7.69 -6.39
C HIS A 196 17.52 6.60 -5.31
N GLY A 197 16.53 5.71 -5.28
CA GLY A 197 16.46 4.61 -4.33
C GLY A 197 16.38 5.07 -2.87
N GLN A 198 15.73 6.21 -2.62
CA GLN A 198 15.63 6.79 -1.28
C GLN A 198 14.86 5.83 -0.33
N PRO A 199 15.34 5.63 0.91
CA PRO A 199 14.73 4.68 1.83
C PRO A 199 13.41 5.19 2.42
N SER A 200 12.46 4.28 2.62
CA SER A 200 11.14 4.53 3.22
C SER A 200 10.97 3.91 4.63
N HIS A 201 11.86 3.02 5.04
CA HIS A 201 11.74 2.26 6.28
C HIS A 201 13.07 2.09 7.02
N PRO A 202 13.10 2.15 8.36
CA PRO A 202 12.01 2.59 9.24
C PRO A 202 11.87 4.12 9.23
N SER A 203 10.66 4.67 9.36
CA SER A 203 10.38 6.11 9.25
C SER A 203 11.18 7.02 10.18
N ARG A 204 11.63 6.51 11.34
CA ARG A 204 12.46 7.26 12.29
C ARG A 204 13.92 7.44 11.85
N SER A 205 14.42 6.51 11.04
CA SER A 205 15.78 6.51 10.51
C SER A 205 15.77 5.67 9.23
N PRO A 206 15.22 6.18 8.12
CA PRO A 206 15.04 5.39 6.91
C PRO A 206 16.39 4.85 6.39
N ARG A 207 16.44 3.54 6.16
CA ARG A 207 17.65 2.82 5.71
C ARG A 207 17.37 1.79 4.61
N ARG A 208 16.09 1.48 4.36
CA ARG A 208 15.65 0.51 3.35
C ARG A 208 14.50 1.09 2.55
N GLN A 209 14.53 0.88 1.25
CA GLN A 209 13.38 1.10 0.38
C GLN A 209 12.55 -0.17 0.40
N LEU A 210 11.41 -0.15 1.08
CA LEU A 210 10.46 -1.27 1.08
C LEU A 210 9.22 -0.95 0.26
N ASP A 211 8.87 0.34 0.20
CA ASP A 211 7.73 0.86 -0.52
C ASP A 211 8.20 1.34 -1.91
N TYR A 212 7.47 0.94 -2.94
CA TYR A 212 7.80 1.25 -4.34
C TYR A 212 6.56 1.75 -5.07
N ILE A 213 6.78 2.69 -5.99
CA ILE A 213 5.83 3.11 -7.01
C ILE A 213 6.52 2.87 -8.36
N PHE A 214 6.14 1.78 -9.02
CA PHE A 214 6.54 1.48 -10.38
C PHE A 214 5.48 1.95 -11.35
N HIS A 215 5.88 2.43 -12.51
CA HIS A 215 4.97 2.93 -13.53
C HIS A 215 5.38 2.47 -14.92
N SER A 216 4.40 2.33 -15.80
CA SER A 216 4.61 2.01 -17.21
C SER A 216 5.27 3.19 -17.95
N PRO A 217 5.94 2.96 -19.10
CA PRO A 217 6.68 4.00 -19.81
C PRO A 217 5.85 5.21 -20.28
N GLN A 218 4.54 5.04 -20.44
CA GLN A 218 3.58 6.08 -20.81
C GLN A 218 3.35 7.10 -19.68
N ILE A 219 3.79 6.81 -18.47
CA ILE A 219 3.64 7.70 -17.31
C ILE A 219 4.94 8.47 -17.11
N GLN A 220 4.84 9.80 -17.07
CA GLN A 220 5.96 10.68 -16.80
C GLN A 220 5.87 11.21 -15.36
N ILE A 221 6.89 10.93 -14.55
CA ILE A 221 6.97 11.47 -13.20
C ILE A 221 7.44 12.93 -13.27
N THR A 222 6.66 13.83 -12.68
CA THR A 222 6.96 15.26 -12.61
C THR A 222 7.59 15.63 -11.27
N ASP A 223 7.19 14.96 -10.19
CA ASP A 223 7.80 15.11 -8.87
C ASP A 223 7.69 13.82 -8.05
N PHE A 224 8.65 13.62 -7.14
CA PHE A 224 8.65 12.51 -6.20
C PHE A 224 9.25 12.94 -4.86
N GLU A 225 8.48 12.78 -3.79
CA GLU A 225 8.91 13.09 -2.43
C GLU A 225 8.62 11.96 -1.44
N ILE A 226 9.46 11.91 -0.40
CA ILE A 226 9.27 11.06 0.78
C ILE A 226 9.11 11.96 2.00
N PRO A 227 7.86 12.35 2.36
CA PRO A 227 7.63 13.20 3.52
C PRO A 227 8.12 12.55 4.81
N LYS A 228 8.84 13.33 5.62
CA LYS A 228 9.46 12.86 6.88
C LYS A 228 8.47 12.77 8.04
N VAL A 229 7.34 12.09 7.84
CA VAL A 229 6.33 11.84 8.88
C VAL A 229 6.60 10.55 9.63
N LYS A 230 6.15 10.48 10.89
CA LYS A 230 6.45 9.39 11.84
C LYS A 230 5.18 8.83 12.47
N PHE A 231 4.08 8.80 11.72
CA PHE A 231 2.80 8.26 12.21
C PHE A 231 2.69 6.74 12.03
N SER A 232 3.49 6.18 11.12
CA SER A 232 3.70 4.75 10.87
C SER A 232 5.19 4.42 10.89
N ASP A 233 5.56 3.15 10.99
CA ASP A 233 6.95 2.69 10.83
C ASP A 233 7.45 2.77 9.38
N HIS A 234 6.56 2.98 8.42
CA HIS A 234 6.89 3.37 7.04
C HIS A 234 6.70 4.88 6.85
N THR A 235 7.47 5.50 5.95
CA THR A 235 7.17 6.83 5.43
C THR A 235 6.24 6.74 4.23
N PRO A 236 5.33 7.70 4.02
CA PRO A 236 4.56 7.82 2.80
C PRO A 236 5.47 8.16 1.61
N LEU A 237 5.05 7.76 0.42
CA LEU A 237 5.60 8.21 -0.85
C LEU A 237 4.54 9.06 -1.55
N VAL A 238 4.92 10.25 -2.01
CA VAL A 238 4.06 11.09 -2.84
C VAL A 238 4.71 11.22 -4.21
N CYS A 239 3.92 10.94 -5.23
CA CYS A 239 4.36 10.92 -6.61
C CYS A 239 3.42 11.78 -7.43
N GLU A 240 3.96 12.78 -8.11
CA GLU A 240 3.25 13.55 -9.12
C GLU A 240 3.62 13.04 -10.49
N PHE A 241 2.63 12.91 -11.35
CA PHE A 241 2.82 12.35 -12.67
C PHE A 241 1.77 12.82 -13.66
N ASP A 242 2.18 12.80 -14.92
CA ASP A 242 1.32 12.99 -16.08
C ASP A 242 1.27 11.70 -16.90
N ILE A 243 0.16 11.49 -17.60
CA ILE A 243 0.02 10.41 -18.57
C ILE A 243 0.34 11.03 -19.92
N ALA A 244 1.40 10.55 -20.58
CA ALA A 244 1.75 11.00 -21.91
C ALA A 244 0.62 10.64 -22.89
N ALA A 245 0.24 11.61 -23.71
CA ALA A 245 -0.74 11.45 -24.78
C ALA A 245 -0.22 10.53 -25.90
#